data_AF-A0AAD4PDM2-F1
#
_entry.id   AF-A0AAD4PDM2-F1
#
_cell.length_a   1.000
_cell.length_b   1.000
_cell.length_c   1.000
_cell.angle_alpha   90.00
_cell.angle_beta   90.00
_cell.angle_gamma   90.00
#
_symmetry.space_group_name_H-M   'P 1'
#
loop_
_entity.id
_entity.type
_entity.pdbx_description
1 polymer ?
#
loop_
_entity_poly.entity_id
_entity_poly.type
_entity_poly.pdbx_seq_one_letter_code
_entity_poly.pdbx_strand_id
1 'polypeptide(L)'
;MMPLKLFHAHLHTLLPTAKLLPPSTLFTAPAVLRLKNGTATMTTTSTAQLRNRRQRFPTAAFSASSAPLDLTEENIEQLAQLFDASVNITGKAELAELDGPYVKIRLSGRFWHERSLVLARLGNYLKQRIPEILEVDIEDEKQLDDSPANF
;
A
#
# COMPACT_ATOMS: atom_id res chain seq x y z
N MET A 1 40.36 35.67 29.10
CA MET A 1 39.64 36.84 28.54
C MET A 1 40.32 37.27 27.26
N MET A 2 39.54 37.79 26.30
CA MET A 2 39.96 38.41 25.01
C MET A 2 40.50 37.46 23.91
N PRO A 3 40.32 37.78 22.60
CA PRO A 3 39.34 38.69 21.99
C PRO A 3 38.50 38.06 20.85
N LEU A 4 37.32 38.64 20.62
CA LEU A 4 36.48 38.38 19.44
C LEU A 4 37.11 38.99 18.17
N LYS A 5 36.96 38.33 17.01
CA LYS A 5 37.23 38.93 15.70
C LYS A 5 35.91 39.27 15.02
N LEU A 6 35.65 40.58 14.88
CA LEU A 6 34.49 41.15 14.21
C LEU A 6 34.93 41.82 12.90
N PHE A 7 34.58 41.22 11.76
CA PHE A 7 34.73 41.75 10.40
C PHE A 7 33.66 41.06 9.53
N HIS A 8 32.99 41.67 8.57
CA HIS A 8 32.78 43.08 8.23
C HIS A 8 31.49 43.13 7.38
N ALA A 9 30.73 44.22 7.37
CA ALA A 9 29.51 44.32 6.54
C ALA A 9 29.82 44.84 5.12
N HIS A 10 28.94 44.56 4.15
CA HIS A 10 28.12 45.57 3.41
C HIS A 10 27.84 45.25 1.92
N LEU A 11 26.59 44.81 1.65
CA LEU A 11 25.65 45.14 0.54
C LEU A 11 26.00 45.08 -0.98
N HIS A 12 24.89 45.06 -1.75
CA HIS A 12 24.68 45.20 -3.21
C HIS A 12 24.90 43.89 -4.04
N THR A 13 24.09 43.52 -5.05
CA THR A 13 23.31 44.34 -6.00
C THR A 13 22.07 43.63 -6.63
N LEU A 14 20.97 44.38 -6.73
CA LEU A 14 19.78 44.36 -7.63
C LEU A 14 19.53 43.24 -8.70
N LEU A 15 18.36 42.57 -8.58
CA LEU A 15 17.16 42.63 -9.49
C LEU A 15 17.25 42.25 -11.01
N PRO A 16 16.12 42.27 -11.78
CA PRO A 16 15.19 41.16 -12.12
C PRO A 16 15.32 40.63 -13.57
N THR A 17 14.45 39.69 -14.01
CA THR A 17 13.56 39.86 -15.20
C THR A 17 12.67 38.61 -15.45
N ALA A 18 11.41 38.84 -15.86
CA ALA A 18 10.40 37.83 -16.21
C ALA A 18 10.49 37.35 -17.69
N LYS A 19 9.41 36.71 -18.21
CA LYS A 19 9.13 36.20 -19.58
C LYS A 19 9.28 34.67 -19.70
N LEU A 20 8.41 33.89 -20.39
CA LEU A 20 7.13 34.17 -21.06
C LEU A 20 6.30 32.86 -21.21
N LEU A 21 4.97 32.96 -21.29
CA LEU A 21 4.00 31.98 -21.84
C LEU A 21 3.16 32.75 -22.91
N PRO A 22 2.21 32.18 -23.70
CA PRO A 22 1.93 30.80 -24.13
C PRO A 22 2.20 30.71 -25.67
N PRO A 23 1.30 30.43 -26.66
CA PRO A 23 0.05 29.64 -26.74
C PRO A 23 -0.15 28.72 -27.98
N SER A 24 -1.07 27.75 -27.84
CA SER A 24 -1.85 27.07 -28.92
C SER A 24 -1.07 26.17 -29.92
N THR A 25 -1.56 25.02 -30.40
CA THR A 25 -2.87 24.70 -31.04
C THR A 25 -3.31 23.26 -30.70
N LEU A 26 -4.57 22.97 -30.34
CA LEU A 26 -5.79 22.82 -31.17
C LEU A 26 -5.86 21.56 -32.07
N PHE A 27 -6.88 20.72 -31.78
CA PHE A 27 -7.53 19.69 -32.61
C PHE A 27 -6.70 18.50 -33.18
N THR A 28 -7.12 17.27 -32.83
CA THR A 28 -7.73 16.31 -33.79
C THR A 28 -8.31 15.07 -33.10
N ALA A 29 -9.58 14.80 -33.35
CA ALA A 29 -10.32 13.53 -33.21
C ALA A 29 -11.49 13.59 -34.24
N PRO A 30 -12.20 12.50 -34.61
CA PRO A 30 -12.22 11.15 -34.03
C PRO A 30 -12.22 10.02 -35.11
N ALA A 31 -12.88 8.88 -34.80
CA ALA A 31 -13.27 7.75 -35.68
C ALA A 31 -12.18 6.66 -35.91
N VAL A 32 -12.50 5.37 -36.12
CA VAL A 32 -13.77 4.70 -36.48
C VAL A 32 -13.95 3.40 -35.67
N LEU A 33 -15.15 3.14 -35.11
CA LEU A 33 -15.56 1.80 -34.66
C LEU A 33 -15.90 0.92 -35.87
N ARG A 34 -15.21 -0.21 -36.06
CA ARG A 34 -15.48 -1.13 -37.17
C ARG A 34 -16.10 -2.44 -36.69
N LEU A 35 -17.43 -2.46 -36.69
CA LEU A 35 -18.23 -3.68 -36.54
C LEU A 35 -18.05 -4.60 -37.76
N LYS A 36 -17.95 -5.92 -37.56
CA LYS A 36 -18.15 -6.90 -38.63
C LYS A 36 -18.69 -8.22 -38.09
N ASN A 37 -19.84 -8.63 -38.62
CA ASN A 37 -20.65 -9.72 -38.11
C ASN A 37 -20.13 -11.09 -38.61
N GLY A 38 -20.36 -12.14 -37.83
CA GLY A 38 -20.15 -13.54 -38.24
C GLY A 38 -21.11 -14.46 -37.47
N THR A 39 -22.00 -15.15 -38.18
CA THR A 39 -23.08 -15.96 -37.60
C THR A 39 -22.66 -17.42 -37.35
N ALA A 40 -22.95 -17.88 -36.13
CA ALA A 40 -23.31 -19.24 -35.70
C ALA A 40 -22.83 -20.48 -36.50
N THR A 41 -22.26 -21.45 -35.77
CA THR A 41 -22.63 -22.87 -35.92
C THR A 41 -22.32 -23.65 -34.64
N MET A 42 -23.23 -24.54 -34.22
CA MET A 42 -23.06 -25.37 -33.03
C MET A 42 -22.50 -26.75 -33.38
N THR A 43 -21.60 -27.28 -32.55
CA THR A 43 -21.42 -28.73 -32.39
C THR A 43 -21.07 -29.06 -30.94
N THR A 44 -21.90 -29.88 -30.32
CA THR A 44 -21.70 -30.44 -28.97
C THR A 44 -21.15 -31.86 -29.08
N THR A 45 -20.04 -32.16 -28.39
CA THR A 45 -19.88 -33.44 -27.69
C THR A 45 -18.84 -33.35 -26.58
N SER A 46 -19.19 -33.91 -25.42
CA SER A 46 -18.32 -34.01 -24.25
C SER A 46 -17.52 -35.32 -24.31
N THR A 47 -16.25 -35.30 -23.91
CA THR A 47 -15.68 -36.23 -22.89
C THR A 47 -14.17 -36.06 -22.76
N ALA A 48 -13.70 -35.66 -21.57
CA ALA A 48 -12.41 -36.05 -20.98
C ALA A 48 -12.27 -35.41 -19.59
N GLN A 49 -12.75 -36.08 -18.55
CA GLN A 49 -12.48 -35.67 -17.17
C GLN A 49 -11.01 -35.94 -16.81
N LEU A 50 -10.14 -34.93 -16.91
CA LEU A 50 -8.87 -34.95 -16.20
C LEU A 50 -8.94 -34.03 -14.99
N ARG A 51 -9.30 -34.68 -13.87
CA ARG A 51 -9.58 -34.16 -12.53
C ARG A 51 -8.30 -33.65 -11.85
N ASN A 52 -7.59 -32.70 -12.46
CA ASN A 52 -6.47 -32.03 -11.83
C ASN A 52 -6.96 -30.91 -10.91
N ARG A 53 -7.65 -31.31 -9.83
CA ARG A 53 -8.09 -30.42 -8.74
C ARG A 53 -6.88 -30.01 -7.88
N ARG A 54 -5.87 -29.39 -8.51
CA ARG A 54 -4.95 -28.50 -7.81
C ARG A 54 -5.83 -27.49 -7.10
N GLN A 55 -5.80 -27.49 -5.77
CA GLN A 55 -6.39 -26.44 -4.96
C GLN A 55 -5.59 -25.16 -5.19
N ARG A 56 -5.88 -24.51 -6.33
CA ARG A 56 -5.83 -23.07 -6.37
C ARG A 56 -6.94 -22.62 -5.43
N PHE A 57 -6.54 -22.23 -4.23
CA PHE A 57 -7.34 -21.29 -3.46
C PHE A 57 -7.83 -20.22 -4.44
N PRO A 58 -9.11 -19.84 -4.42
CA PRO A 58 -9.44 -18.57 -5.02
C PRO A 58 -8.65 -17.54 -4.21
N THR A 59 -7.53 -17.08 -4.76
CA THR A 59 -7.19 -15.67 -4.65
C THR A 59 -8.38 -14.95 -5.25
N ALA A 60 -9.39 -14.73 -4.40
CA ALA A 60 -10.38 -13.71 -4.61
C ALA A 60 -9.56 -12.50 -5.03
N ALA A 61 -9.90 -11.93 -6.18
CA ALA A 61 -9.38 -10.62 -6.49
C ALA A 61 -9.91 -9.73 -5.36
N PHE A 62 -9.04 -9.44 -4.38
CA PHE A 62 -9.20 -8.35 -3.44
C PHE A 62 -9.15 -7.09 -4.27
N SER A 63 -10.29 -6.86 -4.92
CA SER A 63 -10.56 -5.74 -5.76
C SER A 63 -10.32 -4.50 -4.90
N ALA A 64 -9.98 -3.39 -5.52
CA ALA A 64 -9.87 -2.11 -4.84
C ALA A 64 -11.23 -1.59 -4.31
N SER A 65 -12.26 -2.44 -4.22
CA SER A 65 -13.47 -2.22 -3.44
C SER A 65 -13.11 -1.89 -2.00
N SER A 66 -13.34 -0.64 -1.62
CA SER A 66 -13.33 -0.12 -0.25
C SER A 66 -14.55 -0.58 0.56
N ALA A 67 -15.00 -1.82 0.34
CA ALA A 67 -16.04 -2.42 1.15
C ALA A 67 -15.46 -2.72 2.54
N PRO A 68 -16.18 -2.46 3.63
CA PRO A 68 -15.86 -3.01 4.94
C PRO A 68 -15.77 -4.54 4.86
N LEU A 69 -14.77 -5.11 5.51
CA LEU A 69 -14.65 -6.55 5.75
C LEU A 69 -15.06 -6.86 7.19
N ASP A 70 -15.55 -8.08 7.40
CA ASP A 70 -15.88 -8.61 8.72
C ASP A 70 -14.61 -8.86 9.54
N LEU A 71 -14.71 -8.76 10.86
CA LEU A 71 -13.59 -8.99 11.78
C LEU A 71 -13.30 -10.50 11.95
N THR A 72 -12.49 -11.06 11.04
CA THR A 72 -11.97 -12.44 11.14
C THR A 72 -10.45 -12.47 10.98
N GLU A 73 -9.81 -13.50 11.54
CA GLU A 73 -8.36 -13.70 11.50
C GLU A 73 -7.83 -13.70 10.05
N GLU A 74 -8.50 -14.42 9.14
CA GLU A 74 -8.07 -14.57 7.75
C GLU A 74 -8.12 -13.23 6.98
N ASN A 75 -9.10 -12.38 7.29
CA ASN A 75 -9.19 -11.04 6.70
C ASN A 75 -8.04 -10.14 7.18
N ILE A 76 -7.66 -10.23 8.46
CA ILE A 76 -6.54 -9.45 9.02
C ILE A 76 -5.20 -9.92 8.42
N GLU A 77 -4.96 -11.24 8.36
CA GLU A 77 -3.76 -11.82 7.74
C GLU A 77 -3.59 -11.36 6.28
N GLN A 78 -4.67 -11.42 5.50
CA GLN A 78 -4.66 -11.02 4.08
C GLN A 78 -4.41 -9.51 3.91
N LEU A 79 -4.95 -8.68 4.79
CA LEU A 79 -4.70 -7.23 4.78
C LEU A 79 -3.28 -6.88 5.21
N ALA A 80 -2.70 -7.57 6.20
CA ALA A 80 -1.31 -7.40 6.61
C ALA A 80 -0.34 -7.78 5.46
N GLN A 81 -0.57 -8.91 4.81
CA GLN A 81 0.23 -9.34 3.67
C GLN A 81 0.09 -8.42 2.43
N LEU A 82 -1.09 -7.81 2.23
CA LEU A 82 -1.29 -6.80 1.19
C LEU A 82 -0.60 -5.47 1.53
N PHE A 83 -0.54 -5.10 2.81
CA PHE A 83 0.20 -3.93 3.28
C PHE A 83 1.70 -4.06 2.97
N ASP A 84 2.32 -5.21 3.30
CA ASP A 84 3.73 -5.49 2.99
C ASP A 84 4.05 -5.26 1.50
N ALA A 85 3.20 -5.79 0.61
CA ALA A 85 3.36 -5.66 -0.84
C ALA A 85 3.12 -4.23 -1.37
N SER A 86 2.25 -3.44 -0.72
CA SER A 86 1.85 -2.11 -1.21
C SER A 86 2.76 -0.96 -0.78
N VAL A 87 3.49 -1.12 0.34
CA VAL A 87 4.34 -0.06 0.92
C VAL A 87 5.83 -0.25 0.55
N ASN A 88 6.14 -1.20 -0.34
CA ASN A 88 7.52 -1.64 -0.67
C ASN A 88 8.36 -1.94 0.59
N ILE A 89 7.71 -2.50 1.61
CA ILE A 89 8.35 -2.84 2.87
C ILE A 89 9.21 -4.10 2.69
N THR A 90 10.39 -4.13 3.33
CA THR A 90 11.31 -5.28 3.32
C THR A 90 11.16 -6.15 4.58
N GLY A 91 10.45 -5.65 5.59
CA GLY A 91 9.99 -6.44 6.74
C GLY A 91 8.69 -7.19 6.43
N LYS A 92 8.08 -7.71 7.48
CA LYS A 92 6.79 -8.42 7.45
C LYS A 92 5.89 -7.99 8.60
N ALA A 93 4.59 -7.96 8.35
CA ALA A 93 3.57 -7.89 9.39
C ALA A 93 2.76 -9.20 9.45
N GLU A 94 2.72 -9.84 10.60
CA GLU A 94 2.00 -11.11 10.84
C GLU A 94 1.01 -10.93 12.02
N LEU A 95 -0.17 -11.56 11.97
CA LEU A 95 -1.13 -11.55 13.07
C LEU A 95 -0.58 -12.39 14.23
N ALA A 96 -0.59 -11.85 15.46
CA ALA A 96 -0.14 -12.57 16.65
C ALA A 96 -1.33 -13.03 17.52
N GLU A 97 -2.31 -12.16 17.74
CA GLU A 97 -3.50 -12.45 18.55
C GLU A 97 -4.68 -11.58 18.09
N LEU A 98 -5.89 -12.14 18.15
CA LEU A 98 -7.16 -11.44 17.94
C LEU A 98 -8.04 -11.65 19.18
N ASP A 99 -8.21 -10.60 19.99
CA ASP A 99 -9.06 -10.61 21.19
C ASP A 99 -10.21 -9.63 21.03
N GLY A 100 -11.35 -10.13 20.54
CA GLY A 100 -12.51 -9.30 20.21
C GLY A 100 -12.12 -8.16 19.24
N PRO A 101 -12.37 -6.88 19.57
CA PRO A 101 -12.03 -5.73 18.73
C PRO A 101 -10.57 -5.27 18.82
N TYR A 102 -9.71 -6.01 19.53
CA TYR A 102 -8.28 -5.72 19.73
C TYR A 102 -7.43 -6.67 18.88
N VAL A 103 -6.50 -6.11 18.10
CA VAL A 103 -5.59 -6.86 17.23
C VAL A 103 -4.15 -6.68 17.70
N LYS A 104 -3.43 -7.76 17.98
CA LYS A 104 -1.97 -7.71 18.18
C LYS A 104 -1.24 -8.19 16.94
N ILE A 105 -0.27 -7.40 16.51
CA ILE A 105 0.54 -7.65 15.32
C ILE A 105 1.98 -7.91 15.75
N ARG A 106 2.64 -8.79 15.01
CA ARG A 106 4.08 -9.01 15.08
C ARG A 106 4.76 -8.35 13.89
N LEU A 107 5.79 -7.54 14.15
CA LEU A 107 6.63 -6.94 13.11
C LEU A 107 7.99 -7.64 13.08
N SER A 108 8.35 -8.21 11.94
CA SER A 108 9.60 -8.98 11.76
C SER A 108 10.44 -8.45 10.60
N GLY A 109 11.77 -8.61 10.66
CA GLY A 109 12.66 -8.15 9.60
C GLY A 109 12.86 -6.64 9.56
N ARG A 110 13.48 -6.16 8.48
CA ARG A 110 14.01 -4.81 8.38
C ARG A 110 13.12 -3.88 7.56
N PHE A 111 12.62 -2.83 8.21
CA PHE A 111 11.80 -1.80 7.57
C PHE A 111 12.68 -0.63 7.10
N TRP A 112 12.27 0.05 6.01
CA TRP A 112 12.87 1.31 5.54
C TRP A 112 12.32 2.55 6.26
N HIS A 113 11.34 2.34 7.14
CA HIS A 113 10.69 3.33 7.97
C HIS A 113 10.82 2.89 9.43
N GLU A 114 10.72 3.85 10.34
CA GLU A 114 10.60 3.59 11.78
C GLU A 114 9.42 2.64 12.05
N ARG A 115 9.61 1.61 12.87
CA ARG A 115 8.54 0.61 13.10
C ARG A 115 7.30 1.19 13.79
N SER A 116 7.45 2.23 14.62
CA SER A 116 6.33 3.02 15.17
C SER A 116 5.42 3.56 14.06
N LEU A 117 6.02 4.07 12.98
CA LEU A 117 5.28 4.61 11.83
C LEU A 117 4.68 3.50 10.97
N VAL A 118 5.34 2.33 10.89
CA VAL A 118 4.80 1.13 10.23
C VAL A 118 3.54 0.65 10.96
N LEU A 119 3.60 0.47 12.29
CA LEU A 119 2.46 0.05 13.11
C LEU A 119 1.29 1.05 12.99
N ALA A 120 1.56 2.36 13.10
CA ALA A 120 0.54 3.39 12.95
C ALA A 120 -0.14 3.39 11.57
N ARG A 121 0.62 3.17 10.49
CA ARG A 121 0.08 3.05 9.12
C ARG A 121 -0.74 1.77 8.94
N LEU A 122 -0.26 0.64 9.45
CA LEU A 122 -0.93 -0.65 9.37
C LEU A 122 -2.23 -0.65 10.19
N GLY A 123 -2.20 -0.13 11.42
CA GLY A 123 -3.40 0.02 12.25
C GLY A 123 -4.46 0.93 11.62
N ASN A 124 -4.05 2.05 11.01
CA ASN A 124 -4.95 2.90 10.23
C ASN A 124 -5.51 2.18 8.99
N TYR A 125 -4.70 1.40 8.28
CA TYR A 125 -5.14 0.62 7.12
C TYR A 125 -6.16 -0.46 7.51
N LEU A 126 -5.91 -1.19 8.61
CA LEU A 126 -6.84 -2.17 9.14
C LEU A 126 -8.15 -1.53 9.59
N LYS A 127 -8.12 -0.43 10.35
CA LYS A 127 -9.32 0.31 10.78
C LYS A 127 -10.15 0.88 9.62
N GLN A 128 -9.51 1.27 8.51
CA GLN A 128 -10.21 1.70 7.29
C GLN A 128 -10.89 0.54 6.54
N ARG A 129 -10.42 -0.70 6.75
CA ARG A 129 -10.90 -1.91 6.09
C ARG A 129 -11.89 -2.71 6.92
N ILE A 130 -11.70 -2.74 8.23
CA ILE A 130 -12.52 -3.43 9.23
C ILE A 130 -12.85 -2.39 10.32
N PRO A 131 -13.95 -1.63 10.18
CA PRO A 131 -14.32 -0.57 11.13
C PRO A 131 -14.65 -1.06 12.55
N GLU A 132 -14.78 -2.37 12.74
CA GLU A 132 -15.03 -3.01 14.05
C GLU A 132 -13.77 -3.05 14.93
N ILE A 133 -12.58 -2.86 14.35
CA ILE A 133 -11.32 -2.81 15.10
C ILE A 133 -11.24 -1.50 15.90
N LEU A 134 -11.19 -1.61 17.23
CA LEU A 134 -11.00 -0.46 18.12
C LEU A 134 -9.53 -0.10 18.27
N GLU A 135 -8.64 -1.08 18.37
CA GLU A 135 -7.24 -0.88 18.70
C GLU A 135 -6.33 -1.92 18.02
N VAL A 136 -5.12 -1.49 17.68
CA VAL A 136 -4.12 -2.31 16.99
C VAL A 136 -2.78 -2.05 17.65
N ASP A 137 -2.28 -3.05 18.36
CA ASP A 137 -1.05 -3.00 19.14
C ASP A 137 0.01 -3.97 18.60
N ILE A 138 1.21 -3.85 19.16
CA ILE A 138 2.32 -4.77 18.91
C ILE A 138 2.31 -5.91 19.95
N GLU A 139 2.69 -7.12 19.55
CA GLU A 139 2.83 -8.28 20.45
C GLU A 139 3.84 -8.01 21.58
N ASP A 140 5.04 -7.53 21.25
CA ASP A 140 6.02 -7.03 22.21
C ASP A 140 6.41 -5.59 21.87
N GLU A 141 6.39 -4.69 22.86
CA GLU A 141 6.88 -3.31 22.72
C GLU A 141 8.33 -3.25 22.22
N LYS A 142 9.15 -4.26 22.52
CA LYS A 142 10.54 -4.37 22.07
C LYS A 142 10.68 -4.49 20.56
N GLN A 143 9.64 -4.99 19.87
CA GLN A 143 9.64 -5.05 18.41
C GLN A 143 9.60 -3.65 17.78
N LEU A 144 9.27 -2.58 18.51
CA LEU A 144 9.31 -1.19 18.02
C LEU A 144 10.73 -0.59 18.00
N ASP A 145 11.71 -1.17 18.70
CA ASP A 145 13.09 -0.66 18.75
C ASP A 145 13.87 -1.01 17.48
N ASP A 146 14.25 0.02 16.72
CA ASP A 146 15.02 -0.04 15.46
C ASP A 146 16.52 -0.32 15.65
N SER A 147 16.94 -0.74 16.85
CA SER A 147 18.25 -1.33 17.10
C SER A 147 18.47 -2.63 16.32
N PRO A 148 19.70 -2.89 15.82
CA PRO A 148 20.01 -4.06 15.00
C PRO A 148 19.90 -5.42 15.71
N ALA A 149 19.62 -5.44 17.02
CA ALA A 149 19.38 -6.65 17.79
C ALA A 149 17.95 -7.21 17.64
N ASN A 150 17.01 -6.44 17.07
CA ASN A 150 15.57 -6.80 17.01
C ASN A 150 15.05 -7.07 15.58
N PHE A 151 15.91 -7.13 14.55
CA PHE A 151 15.52 -7.36 13.14
C PHE A 151 15.46 -8.86 12.78
#